data_AF-A0A2V7W861-F1
#
_entry.id   AF-A0A2V7W861-F1
#
_cell.length_a   1.000
_cell.length_b   1.000
_cell.length_c   1.000
_cell.angle_alpha   90.00
_cell.angle_beta   90.00
_cell.angle_gamma   90.00
#
_symmetry.space_group_name_H-M   'P 1'
#
loop_
_entity.id
_entity.type
_entity.pdbx_description
1 polymer ?
#
loop_
_entity_poly.entity_id
_entity_poly.type
_entity_poly.pdbx_seq_one_letter_code
_entity_poly.pdbx_strand_id
1 'polypeptide(L)'
;MWLLLSPQYDRLIARCAEATLRTFEKPPVTRLRPGEDQYVTVDRTDFGSGSQRPAIPLRDLTFNFVLLTALFATGKRPFSDRNIAGFLIASVLLGLTHIGAAITEVMSIYVAKLGLWSNVHYGSFARNFWGVANHFYRLVLMYAIAFALWWIFRGNDGDERTKTRGRRRR
;
A
#
# COMPACT_ATOMS: atom_id res chain seq x y z
N MET A 1 15.70 7.79 -8.70
CA MET A 1 15.61 6.32 -8.51
C MET A 1 14.15 5.85 -8.45
N TRP A 2 13.32 6.30 -7.50
CA TRP A 2 11.91 5.87 -7.38
C TRP A 2 11.05 6.10 -8.63
N LEU A 3 11.22 7.24 -9.32
CA LEU A 3 10.48 7.52 -10.56
C LEU A 3 10.70 6.45 -11.66
N LEU A 4 11.85 5.77 -11.65
CA LEU A 4 12.18 4.73 -12.62
C LEU A 4 11.68 3.34 -12.22
N LEU A 5 11.55 3.08 -10.90
CA LEU A 5 11.13 1.79 -10.33
C LEU A 5 9.63 1.73 -10.02
N SER A 6 9.00 2.89 -9.80
CA SER A 6 7.57 2.99 -9.48
C SER A 6 6.67 2.34 -10.52
N PRO A 7 6.90 2.45 -11.85
CA PRO A 7 5.99 1.81 -12.82
C PRO A 7 5.92 0.28 -12.68
N GLN A 8 7.04 -0.37 -12.42
CA GLN A 8 7.12 -1.82 -12.24
C GLN A 8 6.51 -2.23 -10.90
N TYR A 9 6.76 -1.43 -9.87
CA TYR A 9 6.18 -1.64 -8.55
C TYR A 9 4.65 -1.47 -8.56
N ASP A 10 4.14 -0.41 -9.17
CA ASP A 10 2.70 -0.13 -9.29
C ASP A 10 2.00 -1.25 -10.07
N ARG A 11 2.63 -1.80 -11.13
CA ARG A 11 2.13 -2.99 -11.84
C ARG A 11 2.08 -4.23 -10.96
N LEU A 12 3.08 -4.45 -10.12
CA LEU A 12 3.11 -5.57 -9.18
C LEU A 12 1.96 -5.43 -8.17
N ILE A 13 1.79 -4.24 -7.58
CA ILE A 13 0.70 -3.94 -6.64
C ILE A 13 -0.66 -4.14 -7.32
N ALA A 14 -0.84 -3.62 -8.54
CA ALA A 14 -2.07 -3.81 -9.32
C ALA A 14 -2.39 -5.30 -9.56
N ARG A 15 -1.39 -6.10 -9.96
CA ARG A 15 -1.59 -7.55 -10.19
C ARG A 15 -1.95 -8.29 -8.92
N CYS A 16 -1.27 -8.01 -7.81
CA CYS A 16 -1.57 -8.63 -6.53
C CYS A 16 -2.95 -8.22 -6.01
N ALA A 17 -3.32 -6.95 -6.16
CA ALA A 17 -4.64 -6.45 -5.78
C ALA A 17 -5.75 -7.08 -6.64
N GLU A 18 -5.58 -7.16 -7.96
CA GLU A 18 -6.52 -7.85 -8.85
C GLU A 18 -6.67 -9.32 -8.46
N ALA A 19 -5.56 -10.05 -8.30
CA ALA A 19 -5.58 -11.45 -7.92
C ALA A 19 -6.33 -11.67 -6.59
N THR A 20 -6.08 -10.79 -5.61
CA THR A 20 -6.77 -10.83 -4.31
C THR A 20 -8.26 -10.58 -4.48
N LEU A 21 -8.66 -9.49 -5.14
CA LEU A 21 -10.07 -9.16 -5.40
C LEU A 21 -10.81 -10.31 -6.08
N ARG A 22 -10.23 -10.84 -7.16
CA ARG A 22 -10.83 -11.93 -7.94
C ARG A 22 -10.93 -13.25 -7.19
N THR A 23 -10.12 -13.45 -6.14
CA THR A 23 -10.23 -14.65 -5.27
C THR A 23 -11.50 -14.59 -4.41
N PHE A 24 -11.95 -13.39 -4.04
CA PHE A 24 -13.14 -13.18 -3.20
C PHE A 24 -14.39 -12.78 -3.97
N GLU A 25 -14.26 -12.38 -5.24
CA GLU A 25 -15.39 -12.07 -6.13
C GLU A 25 -16.01 -13.33 -6.76
N LYS A 26 -17.34 -13.36 -6.86
CA LYS A 26 -18.10 -14.39 -7.58
C LYS A 26 -19.17 -13.72 -8.45
N PRO A 27 -19.04 -13.69 -9.78
CA PRO A 27 -17.91 -14.12 -10.61
C PRO A 27 -16.68 -13.17 -10.56
N PRO A 28 -15.47 -13.61 -10.94
CA PRO A 28 -14.23 -12.82 -10.87
C PRO A 28 -14.07 -11.85 -12.05
N VAL A 29 -14.76 -10.70 -11.96
CA VAL A 29 -14.96 -9.75 -13.06
C VAL A 29 -14.04 -8.54 -13.03
N THR A 30 -13.42 -8.23 -11.88
CA THR A 30 -12.52 -7.08 -11.77
C THR A 30 -11.23 -7.27 -12.56
N ARG A 31 -10.80 -6.22 -13.25
CA ARG A 31 -9.52 -6.12 -13.96
C ARG A 31 -8.85 -4.79 -13.65
N LEU A 32 -7.57 -4.85 -13.33
CA LEU A 32 -6.72 -3.68 -13.10
C LEU A 32 -5.74 -3.55 -14.26
N ARG A 33 -6.09 -2.73 -15.24
CA ARG A 33 -5.28 -2.54 -16.44
C ARG A 33 -4.36 -1.35 -16.27
N PRO A 34 -3.04 -1.49 -16.53
CA PRO A 34 -2.18 -0.32 -16.63
C PRO A 34 -2.68 0.55 -17.78
N GLY A 35 -3.02 1.79 -17.47
CA GLY A 35 -3.42 2.81 -18.43
C GLY A 35 -2.23 3.66 -18.88
N GLU A 36 -2.53 4.68 -19.67
CA GLU A 36 -1.58 5.73 -20.04
C GLU A 36 -1.22 6.58 -18.81
N ASP A 37 -0.05 7.22 -18.83
CA ASP A 37 0.42 8.15 -17.77
C ASP A 37 0.50 7.60 -16.34
N GLN A 38 0.82 6.31 -16.17
CA GLN A 38 1.04 5.67 -14.85
C GLN A 38 -0.21 5.55 -13.97
N TYR A 39 -1.38 5.66 -14.59
CA TYR A 39 -2.64 5.32 -13.95
C TYR A 39 -2.96 3.84 -14.12
N VAL A 40 -3.73 3.28 -13.18
CA VAL A 40 -4.33 1.97 -13.33
C VAL A 40 -5.83 2.13 -13.48
N THR A 41 -6.34 1.70 -14.62
CA THR A 41 -7.76 1.71 -14.92
C THR A 41 -8.44 0.52 -14.26
N VAL A 42 -9.49 0.80 -13.50
CA VAL A 42 -10.39 -0.21 -12.97
C VAL A 42 -11.43 -0.52 -14.04
N ASP A 43 -11.45 -1.77 -14.48
CA ASP A 43 -12.38 -2.28 -15.48
C ASP A 43 -13.12 -3.50 -14.93
N ARG A 44 -14.35 -3.68 -15.40
CA ARG A 44 -15.22 -4.79 -15.01
C ARG A 44 -15.72 -5.50 -16.24
N THR A 45 -15.47 -6.80 -16.34
CA THR A 45 -15.80 -7.56 -17.56
C THR A 45 -17.31 -7.71 -17.80
N ASP A 46 -18.13 -7.49 -16.77
CA ASP A 46 -19.58 -7.49 -16.86
C ASP A 46 -20.17 -6.12 -17.22
N PHE A 47 -19.35 -5.08 -17.40
CA PHE A 47 -19.80 -3.76 -17.81
C PHE A 47 -19.68 -3.57 -19.32
N GLY A 48 -20.67 -2.90 -19.91
CA GLY A 48 -20.69 -2.58 -21.34
C GLY A 48 -19.62 -1.56 -21.75
N SER A 49 -19.35 -1.43 -23.05
CA SER A 49 -18.30 -0.56 -23.58
C SER A 49 -18.42 0.93 -23.20
N GLY A 50 -19.66 1.40 -22.95
CA GLY A 50 -19.97 2.77 -22.53
C GLY A 50 -19.90 3.04 -21.01
N SER A 51 -19.53 2.07 -20.18
CA SER A 51 -19.39 2.29 -18.74
C SER A 51 -18.17 3.16 -18.43
N GLN A 52 -18.27 4.01 -17.40
CA GLN A 52 -17.12 4.76 -16.90
C GLN A 52 -16.04 3.80 -16.37
N ARG A 53 -14.80 4.05 -16.77
CA ARG A 53 -13.61 3.29 -16.34
C ARG A 53 -12.70 4.19 -15.52
N PRO A 54 -12.92 4.29 -14.20
CA PRO A 54 -12.15 5.20 -13.36
C PRO A 54 -10.69 4.77 -13.29
N ALA A 55 -9.81 5.76 -13.31
CA ALA A 55 -8.38 5.60 -13.18
C ALA A 55 -7.94 5.84 -11.72
N ILE A 56 -6.98 5.03 -11.25
CA ILE A 56 -6.36 5.14 -9.93
C ILE A 56 -4.90 5.59 -10.10
N PRO A 57 -4.46 6.69 -9.45
CA PRO A 57 -3.05 7.05 -9.36
C PRO A 57 -2.36 6.18 -8.30
N LEU A 58 -1.97 4.94 -8.65
CA LEU A 58 -1.34 4.02 -7.68
C LEU A 58 -0.07 4.61 -7.06
N ARG A 59 0.68 5.42 -7.81
CA ARG A 59 1.87 6.10 -7.30
C ARG A 59 1.62 6.89 -6.03
N ASP A 60 0.47 7.57 -5.92
CA ASP A 60 0.15 8.38 -4.74
C ASP A 60 0.01 7.49 -3.51
N LEU A 61 -0.50 6.26 -3.69
CA LEU A 61 -0.64 5.27 -2.62
C LEU A 61 0.69 4.61 -2.25
N THR A 62 1.67 4.58 -3.15
CA THR A 62 2.97 3.89 -2.95
C THR A 62 4.12 4.84 -2.62
N PHE A 63 3.89 6.15 -2.63
CA PHE A 63 4.94 7.17 -2.47
C PHE A 63 5.66 7.12 -1.12
N ASN A 64 4.96 6.71 -0.06
CA ASN A 64 5.53 6.50 1.28
C ASN A 64 6.66 5.44 1.33
N PHE A 65 6.89 4.68 0.26
CA PHE A 65 8.09 3.85 0.11
C PHE A 65 9.37 4.68 0.09
N VAL A 66 9.34 5.85 -0.55
CA VAL A 66 10.46 6.81 -0.54
C VAL A 66 10.73 7.29 0.87
N LEU A 67 9.67 7.61 1.62
CA LEU A 67 9.76 8.02 3.01
C LEU A 67 10.38 6.93 3.89
N LEU A 68 9.92 5.68 3.76
CA LEU A 68 10.50 4.54 4.49
C LEU A 68 12.00 4.39 4.18
N THR A 69 12.37 4.45 2.89
CA THR A 69 13.76 4.35 2.46
C THR A 69 14.63 5.45 3.07
N ALA A 70 14.14 6.70 3.06
CA ALA A 70 14.82 7.82 3.68
C ALA A 70 15.02 7.61 5.19
N LEU A 71 13.99 7.15 5.91
CA LEU A 71 14.08 6.89 7.35
C LEU A 71 15.16 5.85 7.69
N PHE A 72 15.24 4.75 6.95
CA PHE A 72 16.31 3.76 7.16
C PHE A 72 17.71 4.27 6.77
N ALA A 73 17.80 5.19 5.81
CA ALA A 73 19.06 5.81 5.40
C ALA A 73 19.61 6.79 6.45
N THR A 74 18.77 7.39 7.29
CA THR A 74 19.21 8.32 8.36
C THR A 74 19.87 7.64 9.57
N GLY A 75 19.90 6.31 9.62
CA GLY A 75 20.55 5.57 10.71
C GLY A 75 22.07 5.79 10.76
N LYS A 76 22.69 5.58 11.92
CA LYS A 76 24.16 5.69 12.09
C LYS A 76 24.95 4.67 11.25
N ARG A 77 24.33 3.52 10.94
CA ARG A 77 24.91 2.41 10.17
C ARG A 77 23.88 1.91 9.14
N PRO A 78 23.59 2.71 8.10
CA PRO A 78 22.50 2.42 7.17
C PRO A 78 22.73 1.11 6.40
N PHE A 79 24.00 0.75 6.18
CA PHE A 79 24.40 -0.48 5.48
C PHE A 79 24.80 -1.64 6.40
N SER A 80 24.44 -1.60 7.68
CA SER A 80 24.63 -2.77 8.54
C SER A 80 23.64 -3.88 8.18
N ASP A 81 24.06 -5.14 8.24
CA ASP A 81 23.23 -6.30 7.91
C ASP A 81 21.88 -6.28 8.64
N ARG A 82 21.89 -5.88 9.91
CA ARG A 82 20.68 -5.76 10.72
C ARG A 82 19.74 -4.67 10.21
N ASN A 83 20.27 -3.52 9.80
CA ASN A 83 19.46 -2.42 9.26
C ASN A 83 18.90 -2.78 7.87
N ILE A 84 19.70 -3.45 7.04
CA ILE A 84 19.27 -3.96 5.73
C ILE A 84 18.16 -5.01 5.90
N ALA A 85 18.34 -5.99 6.78
CA ALA A 85 17.32 -6.99 7.07
C ALA A 85 16.01 -6.35 7.58
N GLY A 86 16.11 -5.39 8.51
CA GLY A 86 14.97 -4.62 8.99
C GLY A 86 14.27 -3.83 7.87
N PHE A 87 15.03 -3.18 6.99
CA PHE A 87 14.50 -2.47 5.83
C PHE A 87 13.78 -3.39 4.85
N LEU A 88 14.33 -4.57 4.57
CA LEU A 88 13.71 -5.55 3.67
C LEU A 88 12.37 -6.06 4.23
N ILE A 89 12.32 -6.42 5.51
CA ILE A 89 11.08 -6.85 6.17
C ILE A 89 10.06 -5.71 6.16
N ALA A 90 10.47 -4.50 6.55
CA ALA A 90 9.62 -3.32 6.50
C ALA A 90 9.09 -3.03 5.10
N SER A 91 9.91 -3.19 4.05
CA SER A 91 9.51 -2.99 2.66
C SER A 91 8.47 -4.00 2.20
N VAL A 92 8.58 -5.27 2.60
CA VAL A 92 7.59 -6.31 2.32
C VAL A 92 6.26 -5.98 3.01
N LEU A 93 6.30 -5.65 4.30
CA LEU A 93 5.10 -5.28 5.06
C LEU A 93 4.43 -4.02 4.49
N LEU A 94 5.22 -3.03 4.10
CA LEU A 94 4.71 -1.84 3.43
C LEU A 94 4.04 -2.21 2.10
N GLY A 95 4.65 -3.10 1.31
CA GLY A 95 4.06 -3.61 0.08
C GLY A 95 2.71 -4.30 0.28
N LEU A 96 2.55 -5.09 1.34
CA LEU A 96 1.25 -5.68 1.69
C LEU A 96 0.20 -4.60 1.98
N THR A 97 0.60 -3.51 2.61
CA THR A 97 -0.31 -2.40 2.90
C THR A 97 -0.69 -1.62 1.65
N HIS A 98 0.20 -1.50 0.66
CA HIS A 98 -0.12 -0.94 -0.66
C HIS A 98 -1.13 -1.80 -1.43
N ILE A 99 -1.03 -3.13 -1.33
CA ILE A 99 -2.03 -4.04 -1.91
C ILE A 99 -3.39 -3.78 -1.25
N GLY A 100 -3.43 -3.72 0.09
CA GLY A 100 -4.66 -3.40 0.83
C GLY A 100 -5.23 -2.02 0.47
N ALA A 101 -4.37 -1.02 0.26
CA ALA A 101 -4.76 0.31 -0.19
C ALA A 101 -5.40 0.28 -1.57
N ALA A 102 -4.77 -0.41 -2.53
CA ALA A 102 -5.30 -0.56 -3.88
C ALA A 102 -6.66 -1.26 -3.89
N ILE A 103 -6.82 -2.32 -3.09
CA ILE A 103 -8.11 -3.00 -2.90
C ILE A 103 -9.16 -2.03 -2.34
N THR A 104 -8.80 -1.28 -1.31
CA THR A 104 -9.69 -0.32 -0.66
C THR A 104 -10.11 0.80 -1.61
N GLU A 105 -9.20 1.30 -2.45
CA GLU A 105 -9.49 2.29 -3.47
C GLU A 105 -10.47 1.72 -4.52
N VAL A 106 -10.24 0.50 -5.03
CA VAL A 106 -11.16 -0.18 -5.97
C VAL A 106 -12.55 -0.36 -5.35
N MET A 107 -12.61 -0.85 -4.11
CA MET A 107 -13.88 -1.03 -3.42
C MET A 107 -14.57 0.32 -3.16
N SER A 108 -13.82 1.37 -2.84
CA SER A 108 -14.35 2.73 -2.67
C SER A 108 -14.99 3.25 -3.97
N ILE A 109 -14.40 2.94 -5.12
CA ILE A 109 -14.97 3.26 -6.44
C ILE A 109 -16.29 2.51 -6.63
N TYR A 110 -16.32 1.21 -6.32
CA TYR A 110 -17.53 0.40 -6.46
C TYR A 110 -18.67 0.92 -5.60
N VAL A 111 -18.36 1.32 -4.35
CA VAL A 111 -19.40 1.80 -3.45
C VAL A 111 -19.81 3.25 -3.68
N ALA A 112 -18.92 4.12 -4.14
CA ALA A 112 -19.17 5.56 -4.22
C ALA A 112 -19.49 6.07 -5.63
N LYS A 113 -18.90 5.48 -6.68
CA LYS A 113 -18.94 6.04 -8.04
C LYS A 113 -19.91 5.35 -8.99
N LEU A 114 -20.48 4.20 -8.60
CA LEU A 114 -21.36 3.41 -9.47
C LEU A 114 -22.87 3.65 -9.22
N GLY A 115 -23.22 4.63 -8.39
CA GLY A 115 -24.60 5.10 -8.22
C GLY A 115 -25.60 3.98 -7.89
N LEU A 116 -26.58 3.78 -8.78
CA LEU A 116 -27.65 2.79 -8.59
C LEU A 116 -27.12 1.36 -8.48
N TRP A 117 -26.07 1.01 -9.24
CA TRP A 117 -25.46 -0.32 -9.18
C TRP A 117 -24.88 -0.59 -7.79
N SER A 118 -24.24 0.41 -7.17
CA SER A 118 -23.73 0.33 -5.80
C SER A 118 -24.86 0.07 -4.79
N ASN A 119 -25.99 0.78 -4.90
CA ASN A 119 -27.13 0.62 -3.98
C ASN A 119 -27.73 -0.79 -4.00
N VAL A 120 -27.68 -1.47 -5.15
CA VAL A 120 -28.21 -2.83 -5.30
C VAL A 120 -27.25 -3.89 -4.75
N HIS A 121 -25.93 -3.67 -4.86
CA HIS A 121 -24.93 -4.67 -4.51
C HIS A 121 -24.33 -4.50 -3.11
N TYR A 122 -24.40 -3.30 -2.53
CA TYR A 122 -23.78 -2.99 -1.23
C TYR A 122 -24.76 -2.36 -0.24
N GLY A 123 -24.84 -2.97 0.94
CA GLY A 123 -25.54 -2.39 2.09
C GLY A 123 -24.90 -1.08 2.58
N SER A 124 -25.66 -0.31 3.36
CA SER A 124 -25.19 0.98 3.92
C SER A 124 -23.88 0.86 4.70
N PHE A 125 -23.74 -0.21 5.50
CA PHE A 125 -22.52 -0.48 6.25
C PHE A 125 -21.30 -0.64 5.33
N ALA A 126 -21.38 -1.47 4.29
CA ALA A 126 -20.26 -1.72 3.38
C ALA A 126 -19.84 -0.44 2.66
N ARG A 127 -20.81 0.36 2.21
CA ARG A 127 -20.53 1.64 1.53
C ARG A 127 -19.79 2.62 2.45
N ASN A 128 -20.22 2.73 3.70
CA ASN A 128 -19.55 3.56 4.70
C ASN A 128 -18.16 3.02 5.04
N PHE A 129 -18.03 1.71 5.27
CA PHE A 129 -16.77 1.06 5.63
C PHE A 129 -15.69 1.29 4.56
N TRP A 130 -16.00 1.00 3.29
CA TRP A 130 -15.03 1.17 2.21
C TRP A 130 -14.69 2.64 1.93
N GLY A 131 -15.67 3.54 2.08
CA GLY A 131 -15.43 4.99 1.98
C GLY A 131 -14.50 5.50 3.08
N VAL A 132 -14.74 5.11 4.33
CA VAL A 132 -13.91 5.49 5.49
C VAL A 132 -12.53 4.86 5.42
N ALA A 133 -12.44 3.57 5.09
CA ALA A 133 -11.16 2.87 4.96
C ALA A 133 -10.25 3.56 3.92
N ASN A 134 -10.80 4.00 2.79
CA ASN A 134 -10.02 4.69 1.78
C ASN A 134 -9.49 6.05 2.26
N HIS A 135 -10.35 6.85 2.89
CA HIS A 135 -9.95 8.15 3.46
C HIS A 135 -8.92 7.98 4.57
N PHE A 136 -9.14 7.02 5.47
CA PHE A 136 -8.23 6.74 6.57
C PHE A 136 -6.85 6.31 6.04
N TYR A 137 -6.81 5.48 4.99
CA TYR A 137 -5.57 5.12 4.35
C TYR A 137 -4.83 6.34 3.82
N ARG A 138 -5.48 7.11 2.94
CA ARG A 138 -4.87 8.24 2.22
C ARG A 138 -4.40 9.37 3.15
N LEU A 139 -5.11 9.62 4.24
CA LEU A 139 -4.81 10.75 5.14
C LEU A 139 -3.88 10.35 6.29
N VAL A 140 -4.10 9.18 6.89
CA VAL A 140 -3.44 8.81 8.15
C VAL A 140 -2.46 7.68 7.90
N LEU A 141 -2.94 6.54 7.41
CA LEU A 141 -2.14 5.32 7.40
C LEU A 141 -0.94 5.41 6.46
N MET A 142 -1.09 6.08 5.32
CA MET A 142 -0.05 6.26 4.31
C MET A 142 1.25 6.80 4.92
N TYR A 143 1.16 7.77 5.83
CA TYR A 143 2.33 8.31 6.51
C TYR A 143 2.69 7.52 7.76
N ALA A 144 1.70 7.20 8.60
CA ALA A 144 1.93 6.56 9.89
C ALA A 144 2.64 5.21 9.76
N ILE A 145 2.32 4.43 8.71
CA ILE A 145 2.88 3.09 8.55
C ILE A 145 4.37 3.09 8.26
N ALA A 146 4.87 4.05 7.48
CA ALA A 146 6.29 4.16 7.18
C ALA A 146 7.09 4.46 8.47
N PHE A 147 6.59 5.38 9.30
CA PHE A 147 7.20 5.69 10.60
C PHE A 147 7.11 4.52 11.57
N ALA A 148 5.96 3.83 11.65
CA ALA A 148 5.77 2.69 12.53
C ALA A 148 6.71 1.54 12.17
N LEU A 149 6.78 1.18 10.88
CA LEU A 149 7.67 0.12 10.40
C LEU A 149 9.14 0.47 10.64
N TRP A 150 9.54 1.70 10.32
CA TRP A 150 10.89 2.15 10.66
C TRP A 150 11.17 2.08 12.16
N TRP A 151 10.26 2.54 13.00
CA TRP A 151 10.44 2.52 14.46
C TRP A 151 10.61 1.12 15.01
N ILE A 152 9.83 0.15 14.51
CA ILE A 152 9.86 -1.25 14.93
C ILE A 152 11.16 -1.94 14.46
N PHE A 153 11.59 -1.68 13.23
CA PHE A 153 12.67 -2.44 12.58
C PHE A 153 14.01 -1.70 12.49
N ARG A 154 14.11 -0.46 12.96
CA ARG A 154 15.39 0.25 13.04
C ARG A 154 16.35 -0.53 13.95
N GLY A 155 17.60 -0.65 13.52
CA GLY A 155 18.64 -1.29 14.33
C GLY A 155 18.79 -0.57 15.68
N ASN A 156 18.39 -1.21 16.77
CA ASN A 156 18.56 -0.69 18.14
C ASN A 156 20.04 -0.79 18.55
N ASP A 157 20.89 0.07 17.99
CA ASP A 157 22.31 0.20 18.36
C ASP A 157 22.50 0.85 19.75
N GLY A 158 21.42 1.33 20.37
CA GLY A 158 21.43 2.05 21.64
C GLY A 158 21.51 1.16 22.88
N ASP A 159 21.08 -0.09 22.81
CA ASP A 159 20.88 -0.93 24.01
C ASP A 159 22.12 -1.75 24.40
N GLU A 160 23.03 -2.02 23.45
CA GLU A 160 24.23 -2.81 23.72
C GLU A 160 25.34 -2.01 24.43
N ARG A 161 25.42 -0.69 24.20
CA ARG A 161 26.44 0.16 24.86
C ARG A 161 26.19 0.33 26.36
N THR A 162 24.93 0.30 26.79
CA THR A 162 24.54 0.39 28.21
C THR A 162 24.92 -0.89 28.95
N LYS A 163 24.75 -2.05 28.31
CA LYS A 163 25.13 -3.36 28.88
C LYS A 163 26.65 -3.57 28.94
N THR A 164 27.42 -3.14 27.94
CA THR A 164 28.88 -3.32 27.94
C THR A 164 29.63 -2.37 28.88
N ARG A 165 29.14 -1.15 29.11
CA ARG A 165 29.74 -0.23 30.09
C ARG A 165 29.56 -0.67 31.54
N GLY A 166 28.46 -1.33 31.88
CA GLY A 166 28.24 -1.87 33.23
C GLY A 166 29.13 -3.06 33.57
N ARG A 167 29.51 -3.85 32.55
CA ARG A 167 30.31 -5.07 32.73
C ARG A 167 31.82 -4.84 32.80
N ARG A 168 32.33 -3.69 32.33
CA ARG A 168 33.74 -3.30 32.45
C ARG A 168 34.08 -2.51 33.73
N ARG A 169 33.07 -2.21 34.56
CA ARG A 169 33.23 -1.48 35.83
C ARG A 169 33.02 -2.37 37.07
N ARG A 170 32.89 -3.69 36.89
CA ARG A 170 32.82 -4.67 37.98
C ARG A 170 33.99 -5.62 37.87
#